data_AF-A0A7V5J051-F1
#
_entry.id   AF-A0A7V5J051-F1
#
_cell.length_a   1.000
_cell.length_b   1.000
_cell.length_c   1.000
_cell.angle_alpha   90.00
_cell.angle_beta   90.00
_cell.angle_gamma   90.00
#
_symmetry.space_group_name_H-M   'P 1'
#
loop_
_entity.id
_entity.type
_entity.pdbx_description
1 polymer ?
#
loop_
_entity_poly.entity_id
_entity_poly.type
_entity_poly.pdbx_seq_one_letter_code
_entity_poly.pdbx_strand_id
1 'polypeptide(L)'
;MSGKATKKGFTLIELLIVIAIIGILASIILVNLAGARAKARDAERLTQIKSVQNALELYFLDNNRYPYSDYDGCGGWDVGNQDRQFIGNLG
;
A
#
# COMPACT_ATOMS: atom_id res chain seq x y z
N MET A 1 -48.16 -35.98 29.09
CA MET A 1 -47.20 -36.68 28.21
C MET A 1 -46.09 -35.71 27.84
N SER A 2 -44.87 -35.91 28.33
CA SER A 2 -43.74 -34.99 28.10
C SER A 2 -42.90 -35.49 26.92
N GLY A 3 -43.01 -34.84 25.77
CA GLY A 3 -42.20 -35.17 24.60
C GLY A 3 -40.72 -34.89 24.86
N LYS A 4 -39.87 -35.92 24.82
CA LYS A 4 -38.41 -35.76 24.88
C LYS A 4 -37.91 -35.29 23.50
N ALA A 5 -37.32 -34.09 23.46
CA ALA A 5 -36.58 -33.63 22.29
C ALA A 5 -35.30 -34.46 22.13
N THR A 6 -35.17 -35.18 21.02
CA THR A 6 -33.95 -35.89 20.65
C THR A 6 -32.88 -34.89 20.25
N LYS A 7 -31.79 -34.81 21.01
CA LYS A 7 -30.63 -33.99 20.63
C LYS A 7 -29.93 -34.68 19.45
N LYS A 8 -29.99 -34.07 18.27
CA LYS A 8 -29.23 -34.50 17.09
C LYS A 8 -27.75 -34.14 17.32
N GLY A 9 -26.86 -35.11 17.20
CA GLY A 9 -25.41 -34.90 17.19
C GLY A 9 -24.92 -34.49 15.80
N PHE A 10 -23.81 -33.75 15.76
CA PHE A 10 -23.12 -33.38 14.52
C PHE A 10 -22.47 -34.61 13.90
N THR A 11 -22.55 -34.75 12.57
CA THR A 11 -21.86 -35.82 11.85
C THR A 11 -20.43 -35.38 11.51
N LEU A 12 -19.50 -36.33 11.45
CA LEU A 12 -18.11 -36.04 11.06
C LEU A 12 -18.01 -35.53 9.62
N ILE A 13 -18.90 -35.99 8.75
CA ILE A 13 -18.95 -35.58 7.34
C ILE A 13 -19.40 -34.12 7.18
N GLU A 14 -20.33 -33.64 8.02
CA GLU A 14 -20.73 -32.23 8.03
C GLU A 14 -19.53 -31.32 8.36
N LEU A 15 -18.69 -31.71 9.32
CA LEU A 15 -17.49 -30.94 9.65
C LEU A 15 -16.43 -31.01 8.53
N LEU A 16 -16.27 -32.17 7.91
CA LEU A 16 -15.26 -32.42 6.88
C LEU A 16 -15.52 -31.58 5.61
N ILE A 17 -16.77 -31.49 5.18
CA ILE A 17 -17.14 -30.67 4.01
C ILE A 17 -16.90 -29.18 4.30
N VAL A 18 -17.16 -28.72 5.53
CA VAL A 18 -16.97 -27.32 5.94
C VAL A 18 -15.50 -26.91 5.83
N ILE A 19 -14.58 -27.69 6.40
CA ILE A 19 -13.14 -27.37 6.32
C ILE A 19 -12.62 -27.46 4.88
N ALA A 20 -13.19 -28.35 4.05
CA ALA A 20 -12.84 -28.44 2.63
C ALA A 20 -13.25 -27.16 1.87
N ILE A 21 -14.47 -26.65 2.09
CA ILE A 21 -14.93 -25.40 1.47
C ILE A 21 -14.10 -24.21 1.96
N ILE A 22 -13.82 -24.12 3.28
CA ILE A 22 -12.99 -23.05 3.84
C ILE A 22 -11.58 -23.08 3.22
N GLY A 23 -10.98 -24.27 3.05
CA GLY A 23 -9.67 -24.42 2.43
C GLY A 23 -9.64 -23.92 0.98
N ILE A 24 -10.67 -24.23 0.19
CA ILE A 24 -10.79 -23.76 -1.20
C ILE A 24 -10.88 -22.23 -1.22
N LEU A 25 -11.77 -21.64 -0.43
CA LEU A 25 -11.93 -20.17 -0.37
C LEU A 25 -10.65 -19.47 0.11
N ALA A 26 -9.99 -20.01 1.15
CA ALA A 26 -8.76 -19.45 1.69
C ALA A 26 -7.61 -19.44 0.67
N SER A 27 -7.46 -20.50 -0.13
CA SER A 27 -6.41 -20.59 -1.14
C SER A 27 -6.53 -19.50 -2.22
N ILE A 28 -7.76 -19.23 -2.69
CA ILE A 28 -8.02 -18.19 -3.69
C ILE A 28 -7.69 -16.80 -3.11
N ILE A 29 -8.08 -16.55 -1.85
CA ILE A 29 -7.82 -15.27 -1.17
C ILE A 29 -6.30 -15.01 -1.06
N LEU A 30 -5.52 -16.04 -0.70
CA LEU A 30 -4.07 -15.92 -0.51
C LEU A 30 -3.35 -15.50 -1.79
N VAL A 31 -3.70 -16.08 -2.94
CA VAL A 31 -3.09 -15.71 -4.24
C VAL A 31 -3.41 -14.27 -4.61
N ASN A 32 -4.64 -13.82 -4.37
CA ASN A 32 -5.09 -12.46 -4.70
C ASN A 32 -4.50 -11.39 -3.76
N LEU A 33 -4.14 -11.76 -2.52
CA LEU A 33 -3.63 -10.83 -1.52
C LEU A 33 -2.31 -10.16 -1.93
N ALA A 34 -1.43 -10.87 -2.62
CA ALA A 34 -0.15 -10.32 -3.07
C ALA A 34 -0.34 -9.14 -4.06
N GLY A 35 -1.22 -9.31 -5.04
CA GLY A 35 -1.57 -8.26 -6.01
C GLY A 35 -2.30 -7.09 -5.35
N ALA A 36 -3.23 -7.37 -4.43
CA ALA A 36 -3.95 -6.32 -3.68
C ALA A 36 -2.99 -5.45 -2.85
N ARG A 37 -1.99 -6.05 -2.19
CA ARG A 37 -0.98 -5.30 -1.43
C ARG A 37 -0.10 -4.42 -2.32
N ALA A 38 0.28 -4.89 -3.51
CA ALA A 38 1.03 -4.07 -4.46
C ALA A 38 0.21 -2.85 -4.91
N LYS A 39 -1.04 -3.09 -5.32
CA LYS A 39 -1.96 -2.02 -5.72
C LYS A 39 -2.24 -1.02 -4.59
N ALA A 40 -2.33 -1.48 -3.34
CA ALA A 40 -2.50 -0.61 -2.18
C ALA A 40 -1.30 0.33 -2.00
N ARG A 41 -0.06 -0.17 -2.11
CA ARG A 41 1.15 0.65 -2.04
C ARG A 41 1.21 1.67 -3.17
N ASP A 42 0.82 1.29 -4.39
CA ASP A 42 0.81 2.22 -5.52
C ASP A 42 -0.26 3.31 -5.34
N ALA A 43 -1.42 2.96 -4.82
CA ALA A 43 -2.47 3.92 -4.47
C ALA A 43 -2.01 4.89 -3.36
N GLU A 44 -1.27 4.39 -2.37
CA GLU A 44 -0.69 5.23 -1.32
C GLU A 44 0.31 6.23 -1.89
N ARG A 45 1.26 5.78 -2.74
CA ARG A 45 2.22 6.66 -3.43
C ARG A 45 1.52 7.73 -4.26
N LEU A 46 0.50 7.34 -5.02
CA LEU A 46 -0.29 8.29 -5.81
C LEU A 46 -0.96 9.34 -4.92
N THR A 47 -1.45 8.93 -3.75
CA THR A 47 -2.07 9.83 -2.77
C THR A 47 -1.05 10.80 -2.19
N GLN A 48 0.16 10.31 -1.86
CA GLN A 48 1.25 11.15 -1.37
C GLN A 48 1.67 12.21 -2.41
N ILE A 49 1.81 11.83 -3.68
CA ILE A 49 2.14 12.78 -4.76
C ILE A 49 1.06 13.85 -4.89
N LYS A 50 -0.22 13.47 -4.89
CA LYS A 50 -1.34 14.43 -4.94
C LYS A 50 -1.34 15.36 -3.73
N SER A 51 -1.00 14.86 -2.54
CA SER A 51 -0.87 15.69 -1.35
C SER A 51 0.22 16.75 -1.50
N VAL A 52 1.37 16.38 -2.07
CA VAL A 52 2.46 17.33 -2.34
C VAL A 52 2.04 18.33 -3.42
N GLN A 53 1.42 17.87 -4.51
CA GLN A 53 0.91 18.75 -5.56
C GLN A 53 -0.05 19.81 -4.99
N ASN A 54 -1.02 19.39 -4.18
CA ASN A 54 -1.96 20.30 -3.54
C ASN A 54 -1.25 21.32 -2.65
N ALA A 55 -0.23 20.90 -1.90
CA ALA A 55 0.57 21.80 -1.07
C ALA A 55 1.34 22.83 -1.92
N LEU A 56 1.88 22.42 -3.07
CA LEU A 56 2.55 23.31 -4.02
C LEU A 56 1.58 24.31 -4.66
N GLU A 57 0.38 23.86 -5.02
CA GLU A 57 -0.68 24.72 -5.55
C GLU A 57 -1.12 25.77 -4.52
N LEU A 58 -1.31 25.36 -3.25
CA LEU A 58 -1.60 26.29 -2.15
C LEU A 58 -0.48 27.33 -1.97
N TYR A 59 0.79 26.90 -1.98
CA TYR A 59 1.92 27.82 -1.88
C TYR A 59 1.95 28.82 -3.04
N PHE A 60 1.68 28.35 -4.25
CA PHE A 60 1.62 29.20 -5.44
C PHE A 60 0.50 30.24 -5.34
N LEU A 61 -0.67 29.87 -4.82
CA LEU A 61 -1.77 30.82 -4.61
C LEU A 61 -1.37 31.94 -3.63
N ASP A 62 -0.60 31.62 -2.59
CA ASP A 62 -0.19 32.58 -1.57
C ASP A 62 1.01 33.45 -2.01
N ASN A 63 1.97 32.88 -2.74
CA ASN A 63 3.27 33.52 -3.04
C ASN A 63 3.46 33.87 -4.52
N ASN A 64 2.49 33.52 -5.37
CA ASN A 64 2.50 33.70 -6.82
C ASN A 64 3.75 33.11 -7.53
N ARG A 65 4.40 32.13 -6.88
CA ARG A 65 5.59 31.42 -7.35
C ARG A 65 5.63 30.03 -6.70
N TYR A 66 6.24 29.06 -7.37
CA TYR A 66 6.54 27.77 -6.75
C TYR A 66 7.74 27.89 -5.79
N PRO A 67 7.84 27.04 -4.76
CA PRO A 67 8.99 27.06 -3.86
C PRO A 67 10.25 26.72 -4.66
N TYR A 68 11.21 27.64 -4.61
CA TYR A 68 12.55 27.45 -5.14
C TYR A 68 13.44 26.91 -4.02
N SER A 69 14.39 26.03 -4.37
CA SER A 69 15.42 25.59 -3.44
C SER A 69 16.37 26.75 -3.16
N ASP A 70 16.09 27.52 -2.11
CA ASP A 70 17.09 28.42 -1.53
C ASP A 70 18.20 27.51 -0.96
N TYR A 71 19.39 27.55 -1.55
CA TYR A 71 20.58 26.80 -1.11
C TYR A 71 21.13 27.28 0.25
N ASP A 72 20.33 27.99 1.04
CA ASP A 72 20.73 28.61 2.30
C ASP A 72 19.77 28.21 3.42
N GLY A 73 20.10 27.12 4.13
CA GLY A 73 19.64 26.91 5.49
C GLY A 73 18.91 25.60 5.77
N CYS A 74 19.60 24.76 6.54
CA CYS A 74 19.14 23.52 7.20
C CYS A 74 19.02 22.28 6.31
N GLY A 75 20.16 21.62 6.12
CA GLY A 75 20.25 20.23 5.67
C GLY A 75 20.95 20.12 4.32
N GLY A 76 22.28 20.14 4.34
CA GLY A 76 23.11 19.86 3.18
C GLY A 76 22.82 18.47 2.63
N TRP A 77 21.94 18.40 1.63
CA TRP A 77 22.04 17.42 0.57
C TRP A 77 22.96 18.05 -0.46
N ASP A 78 24.24 17.69 -0.39
CA ASP A 78 25.22 18.03 -1.40
C ASP A 78 24.73 17.54 -2.78
N VAL A 79 24.04 18.41 -3.52
CA VAL A 79 24.01 18.39 -5.00
C VAL A 79 25.10 19.30 -5.57
N GLY A 80 26.05 19.70 -4.72
CA GLY A 80 27.26 20.38 -5.11
C GLY A 80 28.23 19.40 -5.74
N ASN A 81 28.24 19.31 -7.08
CA ASN A 81 29.46 19.03 -7.85
C ASN A 81 30.23 17.73 -7.48
N GLN A 82 29.60 16.74 -6.86
CA GLN A 82 30.18 15.40 -6.62
C GLN A 82 29.71 14.35 -7.65
N ASP A 83 28.68 14.66 -8.45
CA ASP A 83 28.15 13.76 -9.47
C ASP A 83 28.96 13.70 -10.77
N ARG A 84 29.99 14.55 -10.92
CA ARG A 84 30.88 14.48 -12.09
C ARG A 84 31.67 13.16 -12.18
N GLN A 85 31.76 12.39 -11.10
CA GLN A 85 32.39 11.06 -11.11
C GLN A 85 31.49 9.97 -11.70
N PHE A 86 30.17 10.15 -11.73
CA PHE A 86 29.24 9.15 -12.28
C PHE A 86 29.01 9.31 -13.79
N ILE A 87 29.14 10.52 -14.33
CA ILE A 87 28.88 10.81 -15.76
C ILE A 87 30.19 10.98 -16.57
N GLY A 88 31.35 10.88 -15.93
CA GLY A 88 32.65 11.25 -16.50
C GLY A 88 33.45 10.15 -17.20
N ASN A 89 32.93 8.93 -17.38
CA ASN A 89 33.70 7.82 -17.99
C ASN A 89 32.99 7.15 -19.17
N LEU A 90 32.50 7.94 -20.12
CA LEU A 90 32.03 7.49 -21.43
C LEU A 90 32.79 8.19 -22.58
N GLY A 91 34.10 8.34 -22.42
CA GLY A 91 35.04 8.75 -23.46
C GLY A 91 36.12 7.69 -23.64
#